data_AF-A0A1I1N979-F1
#
_entry.id   AF-A0A1I1N979-F1
#
_cell.length_a   1.000
_cell.length_b   1.000
_cell.length_c   1.000
_cell.angle_alpha   90.00
_cell.angle_beta   90.00
_cell.angle_gamma   90.00
#
_symmetry.space_group_name_H-M   'P 1'
#
loop_
_entity.id
_entity.type
_entity.pdbx_description
1 polymer ?
#
loop_
_entity_poly.entity_id
_entity_poly.type
_entity_poly.pdbx_seq_one_letter_code
_entity_poly.pdbx_strand_id
1 'polypeptide(L)' 'MANYKIVVEGVSKHFKNTKVFSDISFNIKKGEIFCILGRSGCGKTTLLRMFSGLDTNYHGDILIN' A
#
# COMPACT_ATOMS: atom_id res chain seq x y z
N MET A 1 8.35 21.79 -1.57
CA MET A 1 7.46 20.64 -1.85
C MET A 1 8.12 19.38 -1.34
N ALA A 2 7.40 18.50 -0.63
CA ALA A 2 7.99 17.28 -0.09
C ALA A 2 8.25 16.27 -1.21
N ASN A 3 9.48 15.75 -1.30
CA ASN A 3 9.89 14.79 -2.33
C ASN A 3 9.48 13.35 -1.95
N TYR A 4 8.20 13.02 -2.14
CA TYR A 4 7.69 11.66 -1.95
C TYR A 4 7.87 10.80 -3.20
N LYS A 5 8.40 9.59 -3.01
CA LYS A 5 8.56 8.59 -4.07
C LYS A 5 7.33 7.69 -4.20
N ILE A 6 6.67 7.41 -3.08
CA ILE A 6 5.43 6.63 -3.04
C ILE A 6 4.42 7.40 -2.18
N VAL A 7 3.20 7.52 -2.67
CA VAL A 7 2.06 8.12 -1.96
C VAL A 7 0.90 7.14 -2.02
N VAL A 8 0.32 6.85 -0.85
CA VAL A 8 -0.81 5.95 -0.67
C VAL A 8 -1.93 6.74 0.00
N GLU A 9 -3.09 6.83 -0.65
CA GLU A 9 -4.23 7.62 -0.18
C GLU A 9 -5.52 6.80 -0.18
N GLY A 10 -6.11 6.63 1.00
CA GLY A 10 -7.39 5.96 1.20
C GLY A 10 -7.44 4.50 0.77
N VAL A 11 -6.30 3.80 0.77
CA VAL A 11 -6.19 2.52 0.08
C VAL A 11 -6.84 1.40 0.87
N SER A 12 -7.69 0.63 0.20
CA SER A 12 -8.40 -0.50 0.78
C SER A 12 -8.30 -1.74 -0.09
N LYS A 13 -8.10 -2.92 0.52
CA LYS A 13 -8.03 -4.19 -0.18
C LYS A 13 -8.92 -5.24 0.48
N HIS A 14 -9.70 -5.89 -0.38
CA HIS A 14 -10.59 -6.99 -0.01
C HIS A 14 -10.38 -8.17 -0.96
N PHE A 15 -10.46 -9.38 -0.44
CA PHE A 15 -10.55 -10.61 -1.22
C PHE A 15 -11.89 -11.28 -0.92
N LYS A 16 -12.83 -11.25 -1.88
CA LYS A 16 -14.19 -11.75 -1.67
C LYS A 16 -14.78 -11.14 -0.39
N ASN A 17 -14.99 -11.94 0.66
CA ASN A 17 -15.56 -11.50 1.93
C ASN A 17 -14.50 -11.18 3.00
N THR A 18 -13.21 -11.28 2.68
CA THR A 18 -12.13 -11.03 3.63
C THR A 18 -11.53 -9.65 3.39
N LYS A 19 -11.71 -8.77 4.38
CA LYS A 19 -11.02 -7.48 4.45
C LYS A 19 -9.56 -7.69 4.84
N VAL A 20 -8.63 -7.23 4.00
CA VAL A 20 -7.19 -7.33 4.26
C VAL A 20 -6.73 -6.13 5.08
N PHE A 21 -7.01 -4.93 4.58
CA PHE A 21 -6.85 -3.65 5.26
C PHE A 21 -7.83 -2.64 4.67
N SER A 22 -8.13 -1.59 5.44
CA SER A 22 -9.06 -0.53 5.04
C SER A 22 -8.47 0.83 5.32
N ASP A 23 -8.64 1.72 4.34
CA ASP A 23 -8.41 3.15 4.44
C ASP A 23 -7.01 3.52 4.96
N ILE A 24 -5.98 2.88 4.40
CA ILE A 24 -4.60 3.17 4.77
C ILE A 24 -4.08 4.36 3.96
N SER A 25 -3.45 5.31 4.65
CA SER A 25 -2.82 6.47 4.01
C SER A 25 -1.44 6.73 4.60
N PHE A 26 -0.43 6.83 3.75
CA PHE A 26 0.94 7.15 4.14
C PHE A 26 1.77 7.59 2.93
N ASN A 27 2.92 8.19 3.20
CA ASN A 27 3.86 8.62 2.18
C ASN A 27 5.27 8.11 2.50
N ILE A 28 6.05 7.83 1.46
CA ILE A 28 7.44 7.39 1.56
C ILE A 28 8.31 8.39 0.81
N LYS A 29 9.25 9.01 1.51
CA LYS A 29 10.18 9.98 0.93
C LYS A 29 11.24 9.30 0.07
N LYS A 30 11.74 10.02 -0.93
CA LYS A 30 12.91 9.56 -1.69
C LYS A 30 14.10 9.36 -0.74
N GLY A 31 14.68 8.15 -0.76
CA GLY A 31 15.83 7.78 0.09
C GLY A 31 15.46 7.30 1.49
N GLU A 32 14.17 7.24 1.84
CA GLU A 32 13.72 6.71 3.12
C GLU A 32 13.78 5.17 3.14
N ILE A 33 14.26 4.62 4.27
CA ILE A 33 14.11 3.19 4.56
C ILE A 33 12.75 3.00 5.20
N PHE A 34 11.83 2.39 4.44
CA PHE A 34 10.48 2.09 4.89
C PHE A 34 10.31 0.59 5.14
N CYS A 35 9.67 0.21 6.25
CA CYS A 35 9.44 -1.18 6.61
C CYS A 35 7.95 -1.46 6.81
N ILE A 36 7.45 -2.55 6.21
CA ILE A 36 6.09 -3.04 6.42
C ILE A 36 6.14 -4.18 7.44
N LEU A 37 5.60 -3.94 8.63
CA LEU A 37 5.57 -4.90 9.73
C LEU A 37 4.16 -5.38 10.03
N GLY A 38 4.05 -6.57 10.62
CA GLY A 38 2.77 -7.14 11.05
C GLY A 38 2.75 -8.67 11.04
N ARG A 39 1.72 -9.24 11.66
CA ARG A 39 1.49 -10.69 11.77
C ARG A 39 1.35 -11.36 10.39
N SER A 40 1.53 -12.68 10.31
CA SER A 40 1.21 -13.41 9.08
C SER A 40 -0.26 -13.19 8.69
N GLY A 41 -0.53 -13.05 7.38
CA GLY A 41 -1.89 -12.80 6.87
C GLY A 41 -2.39 -11.36 6.93
N CYS A 42 -1.66 -10.40 7.53
CA CYS A 42 -2.13 -9.00 7.64
C CYS A 42 -2.04 -8.17 6.35
N GLY A 43 -1.67 -8.76 5.21
CA GLY A 43 -1.66 -8.08 3.91
C GLY A 43 -0.33 -7.48 3.45
N LYS A 44 0.80 -7.75 4.13
CA LYS A 44 2.12 -7.19 3.75
C LYS A 44 2.51 -7.49 2.30
N THR A 45 2.50 -8.78 1.93
CA THR A 45 2.79 -9.23 0.56
C THR A 45 1.77 -8.69 -0.43
N THR A 46 0.50 -8.55 -0.01
CA THR A 46 -0.54 -7.96 -0.85
C THR A 46 -0.24 -6.50 -1.18
N LEU A 47 0.13 -5.69 -0.18
CA LEU A 47 0.52 -4.30 -0.37
C LEU A 47 1.75 -4.17 -1.28
N LEU A 48 2.76 -5.04 -1.11
CA LEU A 48 3.94 -5.05 -1.99
C LEU A 48 3.60 -5.42 -3.44
N ARG A 49 2.66 -6.36 -3.66
CA ARG A 49 2.19 -6.71 -5.01
C ARG A 49 1.41 -5.55 -5.65
N MET A 50 0.67 -4.79 -4.86
CA MET A 50 -0.02 -3.58 -5.32
C MET A 50 1.00 -2.52 -5.76
N PHE A 51 2.06 -2.29 -4.97
CA PHE A 51 3.15 -1.38 -5.35
C PHE A 51 3.88 -1.81 -6.60
N SER A 52 4.08 -3.11 -6.82
CA SER A 52 4.74 -3.60 -8.03
C SER A 52 3.80 -3.69 -9.25
N GLY A 53 2.54 -3.25 -9.14
CA GLY A 53 1.55 -3.34 -10.22
C GLY A 53 1.06 -4.75 -10.53
N LEU A 54 1.41 -5.75 -9.71
CA LEU A 54 1.00 -7.16 -9.88
C LEU A 54 -0.41 -7.44 -9.35
N ASP A 55 -1.00 -6.52 -8.61
CA ASP A 55 -2.38 -6.56 -8.14
C ASP A 55 -2.99 -5.15 -8.19
N THR A 56 -3.86 -4.91 -9.16
CA THR A 56 -4.52 -3.61 -9.38
C THR A 56 -5.95 -3.56 -8.84
N ASN A 57 -6.42 -4.62 -8.19
CA ASN A 57 -7.79 -4.68 -7.66
C ASN A 57 -7.84 -4.13 -6.23
N TYR A 58 -7.85 -2.82 -6.09
CA TYR A 58 -7.96 -2.12 -4.80
C TYR A 58 -8.76 -0.82 -4.97
N HIS A 59 -9.19 -0.23 -3.86
CA HIS A 59 -9.74 1.13 -3.83
C HIS A 59 -8.71 2.12 -3.31
N GLY A 60 -8.90 3.41 -3.63
CA GLY A 60 -7.96 4.49 -3.31
C GLY A 60 -6.84 4.59 -4.33
N ASP A 61 -5.84 5.41 -4.01
CA ASP A 61 -4.78 5.79 -4.95
C ASP A 61 -3.39 5.38 -4.45
N ILE A 62 -2.59 4.82 -5.36
CA ILE A 62 -1.16 4.54 -5.16
C ILE A 62 -0.39 5.21 -6.28
N LEU A 63 0.36 6.27 -5.95
CA LEU A 63 1.25 6.97 -6.87
C LEU A 63 2.70 6.58 -6.60
N ILE A 64 3.43 6.23 -7.66
CA ILE A 64 4.85 5.89 -7.62
C ILE A 64 5.58 6.73 -8.68
N ASN A 65 6.56 7.53 -8.25
CA ASN A 65 7.33 8.45 -9.10
C ASN A 65 8.81 8.06 -9.25
#